data_AF-A0A815FNQ8-F1
#
_entry.id   AF-A0A815FNQ8-F1
#
_cell.length_a   1.000
_cell.length_b   1.000
_cell.length_c   1.000
_cell.angle_alpha   90.00
_cell.angle_beta   90.00
_cell.angle_gamma   90.00
#
_symmetry.space_group_name_H-M   'P 1'
#
loop_
_entity.id
_entity.type
_entity.pdbx_description
1 polymer ?
#
loop_
_entity_poly.entity_id
_entity_poly.type
_entity_poly.pdbx_seq_one_letter_code
_entity_poly.pdbx_strand_id
1 'polypeptide(L)'
;MLLISERSTILISINLHDFEEKLRYLQDSVIFTTTIGQKDWGNQKSFHSNENKFRDELFYSLIDSILIELNNRFSDDNILLFSSVSAVHPSNQQFLEIEFLKPLASHLLVDFKLLENELNIVKHFIREKIASMKTIQDLLTELKPVNEAFPATISLLRGALCLPVSSTTCERSFSRMKLIKTYCRNSMGDACLSDLTLLAVERDFDIDLEETADIFSKSHKNGRILLS
;
A
#
# COMPACT_ATOMS: atom_id res chain seq x y z
N MET A 1 -1.31 7.69 -25.81
CA MET A 1 -1.04 6.27 -25.51
C MET A 1 0.44 5.88 -25.61
N LEU A 2 1.31 6.61 -26.33
CA LEU A 2 2.75 6.29 -26.42
C LEU A 2 3.66 6.95 -25.36
N LEU A 3 3.26 8.07 -24.75
CA LEU A 3 4.09 8.79 -23.76
C LEU A 3 4.11 8.18 -22.35
N ILE A 4 3.22 7.22 -22.05
CA ILE A 4 3.18 6.52 -20.76
C ILE A 4 4.16 5.33 -20.77
N SER A 5 4.38 4.70 -21.93
CA SER A 5 5.28 3.55 -22.09
C SER A 5 6.76 3.90 -21.90
N GLU A 6 7.20 5.06 -22.43
CA GLU A 6 8.61 5.46 -22.28
C GLU A 6 8.93 5.92 -20.85
N ARG A 7 8.00 6.61 -20.16
CA ARG A 7 8.18 7.00 -18.75
C ARG A 7 8.10 5.81 -17.80
N SER A 8 7.26 4.80 -18.06
CA SER A 8 7.24 3.56 -17.28
C SER A 8 8.51 2.74 -17.48
N THR A 9 9.03 2.69 -18.71
CA THR A 9 10.30 1.99 -19.01
C THR A 9 11.49 2.68 -18.34
N ILE A 10 11.54 4.02 -18.34
CA ILE A 10 12.59 4.78 -17.63
C ILE A 10 12.45 4.67 -16.10
N LEU A 11 11.23 4.67 -15.54
CA LEU A 11 11.01 4.48 -14.10
C LEU A 11 11.30 3.05 -13.64
N ILE A 12 11.09 2.04 -14.47
CA ILE A 12 11.48 0.65 -14.19
C ILE A 12 13.00 0.51 -14.27
N SER A 13 13.67 1.13 -15.26
CA SER A 13 15.13 1.10 -15.39
C SER A 13 15.86 1.87 -14.28
N ILE A 14 15.32 3.01 -13.83
CA ILE A 14 15.85 3.77 -12.69
C ILE A 14 15.64 2.99 -11.38
N ASN A 15 14.50 2.31 -11.22
CA ASN A 15 14.28 1.42 -10.09
C ASN A 15 15.17 0.17 -10.14
N LEU A 16 15.43 -0.42 -11.31
CA LEU A 16 16.33 -1.58 -11.40
C LEU A 16 17.77 -1.19 -11.05
N HIS A 17 18.24 -0.01 -11.45
CA HIS A 17 19.59 0.43 -11.09
C HIS A 17 19.72 0.76 -9.60
N ASP A 18 18.73 1.45 -9.01
CA ASP A 18 18.68 1.72 -7.56
C ASP A 18 18.43 0.44 -6.73
N PHE A 19 17.73 -0.56 -7.31
CA PHE A 19 17.55 -1.89 -6.73
C PHE A 19 18.83 -2.72 -6.85
N GLU A 20 19.53 -2.70 -7.98
CA GLU A 20 20.86 -3.32 -8.12
C GLU A 20 21.90 -2.68 -7.21
N GLU A 21 21.87 -1.37 -7.03
CA GLU A 21 22.73 -0.66 -6.10
C GLU A 21 22.40 -1.05 -4.65
N LYS A 22 21.10 -1.11 -4.28
CA LYS A 22 20.64 -1.65 -2.98
C LYS A 22 20.95 -3.13 -2.80
N LEU A 23 20.96 -3.94 -3.86
CA LEU A 23 21.38 -5.35 -3.82
C LEU A 23 22.89 -5.47 -3.60
N ARG A 24 23.70 -4.58 -4.17
CA ARG A 24 25.14 -4.47 -3.85
C ARG A 24 25.33 -4.04 -2.39
N TYR A 25 24.57 -3.07 -1.90
CA TYR A 25 24.55 -2.74 -0.48
C TYR A 25 24.10 -3.92 0.39
N LEU A 26 23.18 -4.78 -0.07
CA LEU A 26 22.77 -5.99 0.67
C LEU A 26 23.88 -7.04 0.70
N GLN A 27 24.58 -7.27 -0.43
CA GLN A 27 25.77 -8.12 -0.49
C GLN A 27 26.89 -7.61 0.42
N ASP A 28 27.10 -6.29 0.47
CA ASP A 28 28.10 -5.64 1.33
C ASP A 28 27.63 -5.49 2.80
N SER A 29 26.32 -5.56 3.06
CA SER A 29 25.72 -5.46 4.40
C SER A 29 25.66 -6.78 5.16
N VAL A 30 26.16 -7.88 4.57
CA VAL A 30 26.40 -9.11 5.32
C VAL A 30 27.60 -8.87 6.25
N ILE A 31 27.36 -8.08 7.30
CA ILE A 31 28.22 -8.00 8.45
C ILE A 31 28.00 -9.31 9.20
N PHE A 32 28.80 -10.31 8.85
CA PHE A 32 29.00 -11.44 9.75
C PHE A 32 29.53 -10.85 11.04
N THR A 33 28.70 -10.83 12.08
CA THR A 33 29.08 -10.46 13.43
C THR A 33 30.07 -11.50 13.96
N THR A 34 31.31 -11.41 13.53
CA THR A 34 32.41 -11.91 14.36
C THR A 34 32.55 -10.92 15.50
N THR A 35 31.76 -11.17 16.53
CA THR A 35 32.14 -10.73 17.87
C THR A 35 33.57 -11.22 18.08
N ILE A 36 34.49 -10.29 18.37
CA ILE A 36 35.93 -10.49 18.65
C ILE A 36 36.84 -10.46 17.40
N GLY A 37 37.36 -9.27 17.10
CA GLY A 37 38.81 -8.96 17.07
C GLY A 37 39.84 -9.95 16.48
N GLN A 38 39.52 -10.79 15.50
CA GLN A 38 40.54 -11.57 14.76
C GLN A 38 40.49 -11.28 13.27
N LYS A 39 41.51 -10.56 12.82
CA LYS A 39 41.79 -10.27 11.42
C LYS A 39 42.55 -11.47 10.83
N ASP A 40 41.84 -12.55 10.53
CA ASP A 40 42.43 -13.76 9.92
C ASP A 40 42.56 -13.58 8.40
N TRP A 41 43.76 -13.26 7.95
CA TRP A 41 44.12 -13.07 6.52
C TRP A 41 44.22 -14.40 5.72
N GLY A 42 43.69 -15.51 6.25
CA GLY A 42 43.96 -16.86 5.74
C GLY A 42 42.78 -17.65 5.16
N ASN A 43 41.54 -17.18 5.23
CA ASN A 43 40.37 -18.07 5.12
C ASN A 43 39.44 -17.83 3.92
N GLN A 44 39.96 -17.57 2.71
CA GLN A 44 39.12 -17.37 1.51
C GLN A 44 38.13 -18.52 1.22
N LYS A 45 38.41 -19.77 1.63
CA LYS A 45 37.51 -20.92 1.43
C LYS A 45 36.29 -20.94 2.36
N SER A 46 36.37 -20.41 3.59
CA SER A 46 35.22 -20.36 4.50
C SER A 46 34.24 -19.24 4.14
N PHE A 47 34.73 -18.15 3.54
CA PHE A 47 33.88 -17.06 3.05
C PHE A 47 32.95 -17.52 1.92
N HIS A 48 33.48 -18.26 0.93
CA HIS A 48 32.68 -18.74 -0.20
C HIS A 48 31.65 -19.81 0.22
N SER A 49 31.98 -20.65 1.21
CA SER A 49 31.04 -21.64 1.73
C SER A 49 29.86 -21.03 2.50
N ASN A 50 30.07 -19.90 3.20
CA ASN A 50 29.00 -19.18 3.87
C ASN A 50 28.17 -18.33 2.91
N GLU A 51 28.80 -17.79 1.86
CA GLU A 51 28.10 -17.05 0.81
C GLU A 51 27.15 -17.97 0.02
N ASN A 52 27.57 -19.20 -0.30
CA ASN A 52 26.71 -20.18 -0.97
C ASN A 52 25.55 -20.62 -0.07
N LYS A 53 25.78 -20.84 1.24
CA LYS A 53 24.69 -21.13 2.19
C LYS A 53 23.69 -19.98 2.32
N PHE A 54 24.17 -18.73 2.39
CA PHE A 54 23.29 -17.56 2.39
C PHE A 54 22.46 -17.46 1.10
N ARG A 55 23.09 -17.71 -0.05
CA ARG A 55 22.41 -17.71 -1.34
C ARG A 55 21.33 -18.80 -1.40
N ASP A 56 21.68 -20.02 -1.01
CA ASP A 56 20.82 -21.19 -1.13
C ASP A 56 19.68 -21.21 -0.09
N GLU A 57 19.95 -20.83 1.17
CA GLU A 57 18.96 -20.93 2.25
C GLU A 57 18.09 -19.67 2.38
N LEU A 58 18.62 -18.48 2.09
CA LEU A 58 17.97 -17.21 2.40
C LEU A 58 17.62 -16.41 1.16
N PHE A 59 18.60 -16.19 0.27
CA PHE A 59 18.39 -15.35 -0.90
C PHE A 59 17.40 -15.98 -1.90
N TYR A 60 17.64 -17.21 -2.35
CA TYR A 60 16.72 -17.87 -3.28
C TYR A 60 15.35 -18.11 -2.65
N SER A 61 15.28 -18.52 -1.38
CA SER A 61 14.00 -18.65 -0.67
C SER A 61 13.20 -17.33 -0.63
N LEU A 62 13.89 -16.20 -0.47
CA LEU A 62 13.26 -14.89 -0.46
C LEU A 62 12.80 -14.45 -1.86
N ILE A 63 13.62 -14.69 -2.89
CA ILE A 63 13.25 -14.43 -4.28
C ILE A 63 12.05 -15.28 -4.70
N ASP A 64 12.05 -16.57 -4.37
CA ASP A 64 10.93 -17.47 -4.66
C ASP A 64 9.65 -17.01 -3.94
N SER A 65 9.78 -16.58 -2.68
CA SER A 65 8.64 -16.01 -1.94
C SER A 65 8.10 -14.75 -2.61
N ILE A 66 8.98 -13.82 -3.02
CA ILE A 66 8.57 -12.61 -3.74
C ILE A 66 7.90 -12.97 -5.07
N LEU A 67 8.43 -13.93 -5.82
CA LEU A 67 7.85 -14.37 -7.08
C LEU A 67 6.46 -14.98 -6.88
N ILE A 68 6.29 -15.82 -5.87
CA ILE A 68 4.98 -16.40 -5.52
C ILE A 68 3.99 -15.30 -5.15
N GLU A 69 4.38 -14.36 -4.29
CA GLU A 69 3.51 -13.25 -3.89
C GLU A 69 3.17 -12.31 -5.06
N LEU A 70 4.10 -12.05 -5.97
CA LEU A 70 3.84 -11.28 -7.18
C LEU A 70 2.88 -12.00 -8.12
N ASN A 71 3.08 -13.30 -8.34
CA ASN A 71 2.19 -14.10 -9.17
C ASN A 71 0.79 -14.22 -8.56
N ASN A 72 0.69 -14.36 -7.23
CA ASN A 72 -0.59 -14.37 -6.52
C ASN A 72 -1.28 -13.00 -6.64
N ARG A 73 -0.54 -11.90 -6.48
CA ARG A 73 -1.08 -10.54 -6.56
C ARG A 73 -1.55 -10.15 -7.96
N PHE A 74 -0.80 -10.54 -9.00
CA PHE A 74 -1.11 -10.24 -10.40
C PHE A 74 -1.67 -11.45 -11.16
N SER A 75 -2.43 -12.30 -10.47
CA SER A 75 -3.19 -13.36 -11.12
C SER A 75 -4.21 -12.79 -12.11
N ASP A 76 -4.60 -13.58 -13.11
CA ASP A 76 -5.58 -13.16 -14.12
C ASP A 76 -6.89 -12.68 -13.48
N ASP A 77 -7.36 -13.35 -12.42
CA ASP A 77 -8.56 -12.96 -11.66
C ASP A 77 -8.39 -11.59 -10.99
N ASN A 78 -7.23 -11.33 -10.38
CA ASN A 78 -6.94 -10.06 -9.73
C ASN A 78 -6.79 -8.93 -10.76
N ILE A 79 -6.20 -9.21 -11.93
CA ILE A 79 -6.13 -8.25 -13.04
C ILE A 79 -7.55 -7.89 -13.51
N LEU A 80 -8.46 -8.86 -13.62
CA LEU A 80 -9.86 -8.60 -13.93
C LEU A 80 -10.52 -7.72 -12.85
N LEU A 81 -10.25 -7.97 -11.56
CA LEU A 81 -10.70 -7.10 -10.48
C LEU A 81 -10.11 -5.68 -10.59
N PHE A 82 -8.83 -5.52 -10.89
CA PHE A 82 -8.24 -4.19 -11.06
C PHE A 82 -8.83 -3.44 -12.27
N SER A 83 -9.09 -4.15 -13.38
CA SER A 83 -9.76 -3.55 -14.54
C SER A 83 -11.20 -3.12 -14.21
N SER A 84 -11.91 -3.89 -13.38
CA SER A 84 -13.24 -3.53 -12.90
C SER A 84 -13.24 -2.28 -12.01
N VAL A 85 -12.24 -2.10 -11.14
CA VAL A 85 -12.09 -0.87 -10.36
C VAL A 85 -11.76 0.32 -11.27
N SER A 86 -10.94 0.10 -12.30
CA SER A 86 -10.65 1.12 -13.30
C SER A 86 -11.92 1.54 -14.09
N ALA A 87 -12.85 0.62 -14.33
CA ALA A 87 -14.13 0.92 -14.99
C ALA A 87 -15.09 1.76 -14.13
N VAL A 88 -14.84 1.88 -12.82
CA VAL A 88 -15.57 2.79 -11.92
C VAL A 88 -15.04 4.23 -12.04
N HIS A 89 -13.86 4.44 -12.61
CA HIS A 89 -13.23 5.76 -12.68
C HIS A 89 -13.81 6.63 -13.81
N PRO A 90 -14.25 7.90 -13.54
CA PRO A 90 -14.88 8.78 -14.54
C PRO A 90 -14.03 9.07 -15.79
N SER A 91 -12.70 9.02 -15.66
CA SER A 91 -11.78 9.25 -16.80
C SER A 91 -11.58 8.04 -17.72
N ASN A 92 -12.12 6.87 -17.39
CA ASN A 92 -11.98 5.68 -18.22
C ASN A 92 -13.00 5.68 -19.37
N GLN A 93 -12.59 5.16 -20.54
CA GLN A 93 -13.47 5.00 -21.71
C GLN A 93 -14.59 3.98 -21.46
N GLN A 94 -14.37 3.02 -20.55
CA GLN A 94 -15.30 1.94 -20.20
C GLN A 94 -16.10 2.25 -18.92
N PHE A 95 -16.33 3.53 -18.65
CA PHE A 95 -16.94 4.00 -17.41
C PHE A 95 -18.37 3.44 -17.21
N LEU A 96 -18.58 2.80 -16.05
CA LEU A 96 -19.84 2.18 -15.62
C LEU A 96 -20.41 1.10 -16.56
N GLU A 97 -19.56 0.43 -17.32
CA GLU A 97 -20.00 -0.64 -18.20
C GLU A 97 -20.14 -1.98 -17.48
N ILE A 98 -21.33 -2.59 -17.55
CA ILE A 98 -21.71 -3.75 -16.72
C ILE A 98 -20.76 -4.93 -16.94
N GLU A 99 -20.31 -5.17 -18.18
CA GLU A 99 -19.41 -6.28 -18.51
C GLU A 99 -18.12 -6.25 -17.69
N PHE A 100 -17.57 -5.06 -17.48
CA PHE A 100 -16.32 -4.86 -16.74
C PHE A 100 -16.54 -4.78 -15.23
N LEU A 101 -17.76 -4.51 -14.76
CA LEU A 101 -18.09 -4.44 -13.33
C LEU A 101 -18.47 -5.79 -12.73
N LYS A 102 -18.73 -6.82 -13.55
CA LYS A 102 -19.10 -8.16 -13.08
C LYS A 102 -18.12 -8.76 -12.06
N PRO A 103 -16.78 -8.71 -12.25
CA PRO A 103 -15.83 -9.27 -11.29
C PRO A 103 -15.89 -8.56 -9.93
N LEU A 104 -16.09 -7.24 -9.93
CA LEU A 104 -16.21 -6.46 -8.70
C LEU A 104 -17.51 -6.78 -7.97
N ALA A 105 -18.62 -6.86 -8.71
CA ALA A 105 -19.93 -7.14 -8.15
C ALA A 105 -20.01 -8.55 -7.53
N SER A 106 -19.39 -9.57 -8.14
CA SER A 106 -19.30 -10.90 -7.53
C SER A 106 -18.48 -10.89 -6.24
N HIS A 107 -17.35 -10.19 -6.23
CA HIS A 107 -16.48 -10.10 -5.05
C HIS A 107 -17.15 -9.36 -3.88
N LEU A 108 -18.02 -8.39 -4.16
CA LEU A 108 -18.78 -7.64 -3.16
C LEU A 108 -20.17 -8.23 -2.83
N LEU A 109 -20.53 -9.38 -3.42
CA LEU A 109 -21.84 -10.03 -3.24
C LEU A 109 -23.02 -9.11 -3.55
N VAL A 110 -22.89 -8.25 -4.57
CA VAL A 110 -23.93 -7.33 -5.02
C VAL A 110 -24.80 -8.03 -6.07
N ASP A 111 -26.12 -7.85 -6.00
CA ASP A 111 -27.05 -8.41 -7.00
C ASP A 111 -26.84 -7.72 -8.37
N PHE A 112 -26.44 -8.51 -9.36
CA PHE A 112 -26.18 -8.05 -10.72
C PHE A 112 -27.39 -7.40 -11.38
N LYS A 113 -28.60 -7.94 -11.14
CA LYS A 113 -29.82 -7.41 -11.78
C LYS A 113 -30.16 -6.03 -11.23
N LEU A 114 -29.99 -5.85 -9.92
CA LEU A 114 -30.19 -4.56 -9.28
C LEU A 114 -29.15 -3.55 -9.77
N LEU A 115 -27.88 -3.97 -9.82
CA LEU A 115 -26.78 -3.12 -10.29
C LEU A 115 -26.99 -2.64 -11.73
N GLU A 116 -27.38 -3.52 -12.66
CA GLU A 116 -27.64 -3.15 -14.05
C GLU A 116 -28.74 -2.09 -14.18
N ASN A 117 -29.83 -2.23 -13.44
CA ASN A 117 -30.93 -1.27 -13.44
C ASN A 117 -30.49 0.10 -12.86
N GLU A 118 -29.78 0.08 -11.74
CA GLU A 118 -29.27 1.31 -11.11
C GLU A 118 -28.27 2.02 -12.01
N LEU A 119 -27.32 1.30 -12.62
CA LEU A 119 -26.27 1.87 -13.46
C LEU A 119 -26.84 2.62 -14.67
N ASN A 120 -27.91 2.10 -15.28
CA ASN A 120 -28.57 2.80 -16.39
C ASN A 120 -29.12 4.16 -15.94
N ILE A 121 -29.74 4.23 -14.77
CA ILE A 121 -30.28 5.47 -14.21
C ILE A 121 -29.14 6.42 -13.81
N VAL A 122 -28.09 5.89 -13.18
CA VAL A 122 -26.91 6.66 -12.76
C VAL A 122 -26.17 7.26 -13.95
N LYS A 123 -26.02 6.53 -15.06
CA LYS A 123 -25.44 7.06 -16.31
C LYS A 123 -26.22 8.28 -16.82
N HIS A 124 -27.56 8.24 -16.75
CA HIS A 124 -28.39 9.38 -17.11
C HIS A 124 -28.27 10.54 -16.12
N PHE A 125 -28.22 10.24 -14.82
CA PHE A 125 -28.09 11.25 -13.76
C PHE A 125 -26.76 12.02 -13.82
N ILE A 126 -25.66 11.32 -14.13
CA ILE A 126 -24.30 11.88 -14.12
C ILE A 126 -23.92 12.51 -15.46
N ARG A 127 -24.67 12.30 -16.54
CA ARG A 127 -24.34 12.75 -17.91
C ARG A 127 -23.93 14.23 -18.01
N GLU A 128 -24.65 15.12 -17.33
CA GLU A 128 -24.38 16.56 -17.33
C GLU A 128 -23.19 16.96 -16.44
N LYS A 129 -22.89 16.15 -15.41
CA LYS A 129 -21.86 16.41 -14.40
C LYS A 129 -20.55 15.64 -14.64
N ILE A 130 -20.51 14.75 -15.62
CA ILE A 130 -19.35 13.87 -15.87
C ILE A 130 -18.09 14.66 -16.22
N ALA A 131 -18.24 15.83 -16.86
CA ALA A 131 -17.14 16.69 -17.28
C ALA A 131 -16.42 17.38 -16.11
N SER A 132 -17.08 17.54 -14.95
CA SER A 132 -16.47 18.12 -13.76
C SER A 132 -15.83 17.08 -12.84
N MET A 133 -16.19 15.80 -12.97
CA MET A 133 -15.70 14.73 -12.10
C MET A 133 -14.32 14.24 -12.54
N LYS A 134 -13.33 14.33 -11.65
CA LYS A 134 -11.96 13.84 -11.91
C LYS A 134 -11.60 12.62 -11.07
N THR A 135 -12.29 12.42 -9.95
CA THR A 135 -11.96 11.36 -9.00
C THR A 135 -13.20 10.55 -8.63
N ILE A 136 -12.98 9.28 -8.24
CA ILE A 136 -14.02 8.36 -7.73
C ILE A 136 -14.75 8.96 -6.51
N GLN A 137 -14.04 9.76 -5.70
CA GLN A 137 -14.60 10.45 -4.55
C GLN A 137 -15.63 11.52 -4.92
N ASP A 138 -15.42 12.24 -6.04
CA ASP A 138 -16.37 13.25 -6.53
C ASP A 138 -17.70 12.59 -6.92
N LEU A 139 -17.60 11.43 -7.56
CA LEU A 139 -18.76 10.61 -7.92
C LEU A 139 -19.51 10.14 -6.68
N LEU A 140 -18.78 9.70 -5.63
CA LEU A 140 -19.40 9.32 -4.37
C LEU A 140 -20.10 10.50 -3.71
N THR A 141 -19.50 11.70 -3.72
CA THR A 141 -20.12 12.89 -3.10
C THR A 141 -21.41 13.32 -3.80
N GLU A 142 -21.51 13.13 -5.11
CA GLU A 142 -22.71 13.45 -5.89
C GLU A 142 -23.82 12.41 -5.72
N LEU A 143 -23.46 11.15 -5.44
CA LEU A 143 -24.42 10.07 -5.17
C LEU A 143 -24.83 9.97 -3.69
N LYS A 144 -24.07 10.56 -2.76
CA LYS A 144 -24.42 10.63 -1.32
C LYS A 144 -25.85 11.14 -1.04
N PRO A 145 -26.35 12.23 -1.64
CA PRO A 145 -27.72 12.70 -1.36
C PRO A 145 -28.80 11.73 -1.84
N VAL A 146 -28.47 10.83 -2.78
CA VAL A 146 -29.40 9.87 -3.38
C VAL A 146 -29.07 8.44 -2.92
N ASN A 147 -28.50 8.30 -1.71
CA ASN A 147 -27.99 7.02 -1.23
C ASN A 147 -29.05 5.92 -1.13
N GLU A 148 -30.30 6.29 -0.85
CA GLU A 148 -31.41 5.34 -0.76
C GLU A 148 -31.88 4.82 -2.12
N ALA A 149 -31.65 5.57 -3.22
CA ALA A 149 -32.12 5.13 -4.54
C ALA A 149 -31.13 4.22 -5.27
N PHE A 150 -29.83 4.25 -4.90
CA PHE A 150 -28.77 3.48 -5.57
C PHE A 150 -27.88 2.70 -4.60
N PRO A 151 -28.44 1.81 -3.76
CA PRO A 151 -27.68 1.05 -2.77
C PRO A 151 -26.61 0.12 -3.39
N ALA A 152 -26.88 -0.49 -4.55
CA ALA A 152 -25.92 -1.40 -5.19
C ALA A 152 -24.71 -0.64 -5.76
N THR A 153 -24.97 0.46 -6.46
CA THR A 153 -23.93 1.30 -7.07
C THR A 153 -23.04 1.94 -6.02
N ILE A 154 -23.61 2.39 -4.90
CA ILE A 154 -22.83 2.99 -3.81
C ILE A 154 -22.01 1.96 -3.07
N SER A 155 -22.55 0.76 -2.86
CA SER A 155 -21.78 -0.34 -2.26
C SER A 155 -20.59 -0.72 -3.14
N LEU A 156 -20.79 -0.79 -4.46
CA LEU A 156 -19.71 -1.01 -5.43
C LEU A 156 -18.64 0.08 -5.37
N LEU A 157 -19.07 1.34 -5.33
CA LEU A 157 -18.17 2.51 -5.28
C LEU A 157 -17.36 2.57 -3.99
N ARG A 158 -17.98 2.29 -2.84
CA ARG A 158 -17.30 2.15 -1.56
C ARG A 158 -16.30 0.99 -1.60
N GLY A 159 -16.70 -0.14 -2.18
CA GLY A 159 -15.82 -1.27 -2.44
C GLY A 159 -14.57 -0.88 -3.22
N ALA A 160 -14.76 -0.22 -4.36
CA ALA A 160 -13.69 0.25 -5.22
C ALA A 160 -12.71 1.19 -4.48
N LEU A 161 -13.22 2.07 -3.60
CA LEU A 161 -12.39 2.97 -2.79
C LEU A 161 -11.66 2.25 -1.64
N CYS A 162 -12.24 1.18 -1.09
CA CYS A 162 -11.62 0.40 -0.03
C CYS A 162 -10.56 -0.59 -0.55
N LEU A 163 -10.61 -0.97 -1.83
CA LEU A 163 -9.62 -1.85 -2.41
C LEU A 163 -8.26 -1.13 -2.52
N PRO A 164 -7.18 -1.69 -1.95
CA PRO A 164 -5.85 -1.12 -2.05
C PRO A 164 -5.28 -1.37 -3.45
N VAL A 165 -5.69 -0.56 -4.43
CA VAL A 165 -5.19 -0.65 -5.82
C VAL A 165 -3.76 -0.11 -5.93
N SER A 166 -3.32 0.73 -4.99
CA SER A 166 -1.99 1.37 -5.04
C SER A 166 -1.17 1.13 -3.76
N SER A 167 0.15 1.09 -3.91
CA SER A 167 1.12 1.03 -2.80
C SER A 167 1.29 2.34 -2.04
N THR A 168 0.58 3.40 -2.42
CA THR A 168 0.81 4.77 -1.93
C THR A 168 0.65 4.91 -0.42
N THR A 169 -0.30 4.19 0.20
CA THR A 169 -0.48 4.17 1.66
C THR A 169 0.66 3.47 2.39
N CYS A 170 1.16 2.36 1.82
CA CYS A 170 2.34 1.67 2.33
C CYS A 170 3.58 2.56 2.21
N GLU A 171 3.78 3.23 1.06
CA GLU A 171 4.88 4.16 0.84
C GLU A 171 4.85 5.36 1.81
N ARG A 172 3.65 5.92 2.07
CA ARG A 172 3.45 6.96 3.09
C ARG A 172 3.93 6.45 4.46
N SER A 173 3.52 5.25 4.85
CA SER A 173 3.87 4.65 6.13
C SER A 173 5.38 4.37 6.26
N PHE A 174 6.00 3.78 5.23
CA PHE A 174 7.44 3.52 5.20
C PHE A 174 8.27 4.82 5.18
N SER A 175 7.82 5.85 4.47
CA SER A 175 8.46 7.17 4.48
C SER A 175 8.45 7.79 5.87
N ARG A 176 7.33 7.71 6.59
CA ARG A 176 7.24 8.16 8.00
C ARG A 176 8.10 7.30 8.92
N MET A 177 8.09 5.99 8.75
CA MET A 177 8.94 5.07 9.50
C MET A 177 10.43 5.38 9.32
N LYS A 178 10.87 5.73 8.10
CA LYS A 178 12.25 6.13 7.81
C LYS A 178 12.66 7.40 8.57
N LEU A 179 11.74 8.33 8.81
CA LEU A 179 12.02 9.52 9.62
C LEU A 179 12.11 9.20 11.11
N ILE A 180 11.38 8.19 11.58
CA ILE A 180 11.38 7.75 12.98
C ILE A 180 12.63 6.92 13.30
N LYS A 181 12.99 5.97 12.42
CA LYS A 181 14.20 5.14 12.55
C LYS A 181 15.43 5.91 12.05
N THR A 182 15.95 6.77 12.91
CA THR A 182 17.26 7.42 12.71
C THR A 182 18.40 6.54 13.22
N TYR A 183 19.64 6.83 12.81
CA TYR A 183 20.83 6.05 13.20
C TYR A 183 20.96 5.89 14.72
N CYS A 184 20.72 6.95 15.48
CA CYS A 184 20.77 6.92 16.95
C CYS A 184 19.55 6.24 17.61
N ARG A 185 18.47 5.98 16.85
CA ARG A 185 17.20 5.41 17.35
C ARG A 185 16.90 4.05 16.71
N ASN A 186 17.93 3.27 16.39
CA ASN A 186 17.77 1.94 15.79
C ASN A 186 17.44 0.84 16.82
N SER A 187 17.64 1.08 18.12
CA SER A 187 17.40 0.11 19.21
C SER A 187 15.94 0.05 19.71
N MET A 188 15.00 0.71 19.03
CA MET A 188 13.60 0.75 19.45
C MET A 188 12.89 -0.57 19.12
N GLY A 189 12.10 -1.09 20.07
CA GLY A 189 11.28 -2.28 19.85
C GLY A 189 10.17 -2.07 18.81
N ASP A 190 9.78 -3.13 18.12
CA ASP A 190 8.85 -3.06 16.98
C ASP A 190 7.47 -2.50 17.37
N ALA A 191 6.96 -2.81 18.58
CA ALA A 191 5.70 -2.26 19.07
C ALA A 191 5.75 -0.73 19.22
N CYS A 192 6.85 -0.20 19.78
CA CYS A 192 7.01 1.26 19.91
C CYS A 192 7.19 1.92 18.54
N LEU A 193 7.83 1.23 17.59
CA LEU A 193 7.92 1.70 16.21
C LEU A 193 6.55 1.77 15.54
N SER A 194 5.75 0.70 15.62
CA SER A 194 4.43 0.66 15.01
C SER A 194 3.54 1.78 15.55
N ASP A 195 3.51 1.96 16.87
CA ASP A 195 2.69 2.98 17.52
C ASP A 195 3.11 4.39 17.10
N LEU A 196 4.42 4.67 17.06
CA LEU A 196 4.91 5.98 16.63
C LEU A 196 4.69 6.22 15.14
N THR A 197 4.79 5.18 14.30
CA THR A 197 4.47 5.31 12.88
C THR A 197 3.00 5.60 12.65
N LEU A 198 2.10 4.97 13.40
CA LEU A 198 0.67 5.23 13.35
C LEU A 198 0.38 6.70 13.70
N LEU A 199 0.93 7.18 14.83
CA LEU A 199 0.82 8.59 15.22
C LEU A 199 1.38 9.54 14.16
N ALA A 200 2.49 9.18 13.50
CA ALA A 200 3.11 10.02 12.49
C ALA A 200 2.35 10.06 11.16
N VAL A 201 1.61 9.00 10.81
CA VAL A 201 0.73 8.90 9.64
C VAL A 201 -0.58 9.64 9.89
N GLU A 202 -1.16 9.49 11.07
CA GLU A 202 -2.45 10.09 11.47
C GLU A 202 -2.31 11.48 12.10
N ARG A 203 -1.23 12.21 11.76
CA ARG A 203 -0.95 13.55 12.29
C ARG A 203 -1.99 14.62 11.93
N ASP A 204 -2.91 14.29 11.03
CA ASP A 204 -3.96 15.18 10.55
C ASP A 204 -5.20 15.19 11.49
N PHE A 205 -5.21 14.34 12.53
CA PHE A 205 -6.20 14.37 13.59
C PHE A 205 -5.78 15.34 14.70
N ASP A 206 -6.66 16.27 15.04
CA ASP A 206 -6.48 17.16 16.19
C ASP A 206 -6.70 16.35 17.47
N ILE A 207 -5.63 16.12 18.22
CA ILE A 207 -5.66 15.37 19.47
C ILE A 207 -5.59 16.38 20.61
N ASP A 208 -6.60 16.38 21.48
CA ASP A 208 -6.55 17.16 22.71
C ASP A 208 -5.47 16.56 23.65
N LEU A 209 -4.37 17.29 23.75
CA LEU A 209 -3.21 16.91 24.57
C LEU A 209 -3.54 16.88 26.06
N GLU A 210 -4.50 17.68 26.51
CA GLU A 210 -4.89 17.77 27.92
C GLU A 210 -5.75 16.57 28.31
N GLU A 211 -6.71 16.18 27.47
CA GLU A 211 -7.50 14.96 27.68
C GLU A 211 -6.62 13.70 27.65
N THR A 212 -5.67 13.62 26.69
CA THR A 212 -4.76 12.48 26.63
C THR A 212 -3.81 12.41 27.82
N ALA A 213 -3.33 13.56 28.33
CA ALA A 213 -2.53 13.61 29.56
C ALA A 213 -3.32 13.15 30.79
N ASP A 214 -4.59 13.54 30.90
CA ASP A 214 -5.49 13.12 31.98
C ASP A 214 -5.79 11.61 31.95
N ILE A 215 -6.04 11.04 30.76
CA ILE A 215 -6.24 9.60 30.58
C ILE A 215 -4.97 8.84 30.95
N PHE A 216 -3.80 9.33 30.52
CA PHE A 216 -2.52 8.70 30.84
C PHE A 216 -2.24 8.72 32.35
N SER A 217 -2.49 9.87 33.01
CA SER A 217 -2.35 10.06 34.45
C SER A 217 -3.25 9.11 35.26
N LYS A 218 -4.50 8.93 34.82
CA LYS A 218 -5.44 7.98 35.45
C LYS A 218 -5.02 6.52 35.27
N SER A 219 -4.45 6.18 34.11
CA SER A 219 -4.01 4.82 33.77
C SER A 219 -2.71 4.42 34.49
N HIS A 220 -1.77 5.36 34.63
CA HIS A 220 -0.46 5.12 35.26
C HIS A 220 -0.32 5.92 36.56
N LYS A 221 -0.71 5.31 37.69
CA LYS A 221 -0.66 5.93 39.04
C LYS A 221 0.72 6.49 39.46
N ASN A 222 1.82 6.16 38.76
CA ASN A 222 3.19 6.55 39.09
C ASN A 222 3.98 7.23 37.94
N GLY A 223 3.35 7.61 36.83
CA GLY A 223 4.03 8.25 35.69
C GLY A 223 4.18 9.77 35.87
N ARG A 224 5.41 10.29 36.04
CA ARG A 224 5.66 11.74 36.00
C ARG A 224 5.95 12.17 34.56
N ILE A 225 5.11 13.03 34.00
CA ILE A 225 5.37 13.72 32.73
C ILE A 225 5.97 15.09 33.08
N LEU A 226 7.23 15.33 32.67
CA LEU A 226 7.84 16.66 32.71
C LEU A 226 7.61 17.30 31.35
N LEU A 227 6.73 18.30 31.30
CA LEU A 227 6.61 19.19 30.15
C LEU A 227 7.64 20.32 30.35
N SER A 228 8.67 20.35 29.51
CA SER A 228 9.60 21.50 29.39
C SER A 228 9.26 22.32 28.16
#